data_AF-A0A0B1SU85-F1
#
_entry.id   AF-A0A0B1SU85-F1
#
_cell.length_a   1.000
_cell.length_b   1.000
_cell.length_c   1.000
_cell.angle_alpha   90.00
_cell.angle_beta   90.00
_cell.angle_gamma   90.00
#
_symmetry.space_group_name_H-M   'P 1'
#
loop_
_entity.id
_entity.type
_entity.pdbx_description
1 polymer ?
#
loop_
_entity_poly.entity_id
_entity_poly.type
_entity_poly.pdbx_seq_one_letter_code
_entity_poly.pdbx_strand_id
1 'polypeptide(L)'
;MRSLILVAACVAVSQACSCLPFGTPQEAFCSSDFVSHVKVISKKDPNSSPDGIQDITYTVEHLCVYRKPSTLKQLSNKVVTASNSAACGVELTVGKEYLLGGSADGKGVLRSYLCGIVEEWSTVKDKDALKGYKC
;
A
#
# COMPACT_ATOMS: atom_id res chain seq x y z
N MET A 1 6.51 44.73 -38.88
CA MET A 1 6.57 44.63 -37.40
C MET A 1 6.33 43.18 -37.03
N ARG A 2 7.35 42.54 -36.43
CA ARG A 2 7.37 41.12 -36.04
C ARG A 2 6.70 40.97 -34.68
N SER A 3 5.56 40.27 -34.61
CA SER A 3 5.00 39.84 -33.33
C SER A 3 5.38 38.38 -33.09
N LEU A 4 6.43 38.17 -32.28
CA LEU A 4 6.78 36.87 -31.72
C LEU A 4 5.79 36.59 -30.57
N ILE A 5 4.85 35.67 -30.79
CA ILE A 5 3.97 35.16 -29.74
C ILE A 5 4.78 34.13 -28.94
N LEU A 6 5.26 34.53 -27.77
CA LEU A 6 5.84 33.62 -26.77
C LEU A 6 4.71 32.82 -26.11
N VAL A 7 4.49 31.58 -26.58
CA VAL A 7 3.62 30.62 -25.90
C VAL A 7 4.38 30.09 -24.69
N ALA A 8 4.16 30.69 -23.53
CA ALA A 8 4.60 30.16 -22.25
C ALA A 8 3.73 28.94 -21.91
N ALA A 9 4.22 27.74 -22.22
CA ALA A 9 3.58 26.50 -21.81
C ALA A 9 3.73 26.32 -20.29
N CYS A 10 2.66 26.62 -19.54
CA CYS A 10 2.55 26.23 -18.14
C CYS A 10 2.44 24.69 -18.07
N VAL A 11 3.57 24.00 -17.91
CA VAL A 11 3.57 22.57 -17.60
C VAL A 11 3.10 22.43 -16.16
N ALA A 12 1.82 22.11 -15.97
CA ALA A 12 1.32 21.70 -14.66
C ALA A 12 2.06 20.42 -14.26
N VAL A 13 2.94 20.51 -13.27
CA VAL A 13 3.59 19.34 -12.68
C VAL A 13 2.49 18.53 -12.00
N SER A 14 2.05 17.44 -12.64
CA SER A 14 1.13 16.50 -12.00
C SER A 14 1.87 15.81 -10.87
N GLN A 15 1.47 16.08 -9.62
CA GLN A 15 1.98 15.36 -8.45
C GLN A 15 1.43 13.92 -8.52
N ALA A 16 2.26 12.98 -8.98
CA ALA A 16 2.01 11.56 -8.81
C ALA A 16 2.46 11.12 -7.40
N CYS A 17 2.21 9.87 -7.03
CA CYS A 17 2.72 9.31 -5.78
C CYS A 17 4.25 9.28 -5.79
N SER A 18 4.87 9.98 -4.84
CA SER A 18 6.32 10.00 -4.64
C SER A 18 6.64 9.50 -3.24
N CYS A 19 7.40 8.40 -3.16
CA CYS A 19 7.73 7.74 -1.91
C CYS A 19 9.12 8.13 -1.42
N LEU A 20 9.25 8.37 -0.12
CA LEU A 20 10.56 8.45 0.51
C LEU A 20 11.06 7.00 0.76
N PRO A 21 12.22 6.60 0.23
CA PRO A 21 12.71 5.24 0.44
C PRO A 21 13.12 5.04 1.89
N PHE A 22 12.76 3.88 2.45
CA PHE A 22 13.32 3.43 3.73
C PHE A 22 14.78 3.01 3.54
N GLY A 23 15.63 3.33 4.51
CA GLY A 23 17.04 2.94 4.49
C GLY A 23 17.24 1.44 4.71
N THR A 24 16.33 0.77 5.41
CA THR A 24 16.39 -0.68 5.68
C THR A 24 15.01 -1.35 5.68
N PRO A 25 14.93 -2.68 5.47
CA PRO A 25 13.67 -3.42 5.64
C PRO A 25 13.09 -3.33 7.06
N GLN A 26 13.95 -3.30 8.08
CA GLN A 26 13.53 -3.11 9.47
C GLN A 26 12.92 -1.73 9.69
N GLU A 27 13.44 -0.69 9.05
CA GLU A 27 12.88 0.66 9.14
C GLU A 27 11.47 0.72 8.52
N ALA A 28 11.27 0.14 7.33
CA ALA A 28 9.96 0.01 6.70
C ALA A 28 8.97 -0.81 7.56
N PHE A 29 9.47 -1.88 8.19
CA PHE A 29 8.72 -2.68 9.13
C PHE A 29 8.34 -1.85 10.36
N CYS A 30 9.29 -1.06 10.87
CA CYS A 30 9.13 -0.24 12.07
C CYS A 30 8.28 1.02 11.87
N SER A 31 8.15 1.53 10.64
CA SER A 31 7.24 2.62 10.31
C SER A 31 5.79 2.17 10.04
N SER A 32 5.54 0.87 9.89
CA SER A 32 4.21 0.33 9.59
C SER A 32 3.45 -0.03 10.86
N ASP A 33 2.15 0.28 10.95
CA ASP A 33 1.32 -0.13 12.10
C ASP A 33 1.06 -1.64 12.10
N PHE A 34 0.91 -2.22 10.90
CA PHE A 34 0.77 -3.65 10.71
C PHE A 34 1.76 -4.15 9.64
N VAL A 35 2.18 -5.41 9.79
CA VAL A 35 2.93 -6.15 8.77
C VAL A 35 2.45 -7.59 8.80
N SER A 36 1.98 -8.11 7.66
CA SER A 36 1.41 -9.45 7.57
C SER A 36 1.69 -10.09 6.22
N HIS A 37 2.03 -11.38 6.25
CA HIS A 37 1.95 -12.25 5.08
C HIS A 37 0.50 -12.65 4.90
N VAL A 38 -0.05 -12.29 3.73
CA VAL A 38 -1.46 -12.47 3.42
C VAL A 38 -1.66 -13.14 2.08
N LYS A 39 -2.80 -13.80 1.91
CA LYS A 39 -3.33 -14.25 0.62
C LYS A 39 -4.50 -13.38 0.22
N VAL A 40 -4.53 -12.91 -1.03
CA VAL A 40 -5.64 -12.09 -1.54
C VAL A 40 -6.79 -13.01 -1.94
N ILE A 41 -7.96 -12.81 -1.34
CA ILE A 41 -9.14 -13.65 -1.56
C ILE A 41 -10.09 -13.01 -2.58
N SER A 42 -10.29 -11.69 -2.49
CA SER A 42 -11.14 -10.97 -3.44
C SER A 42 -10.78 -9.49 -3.52
N LYS A 43 -11.12 -8.88 -4.65
CA LYS A 43 -11.03 -7.43 -4.91
C LYS A 43 -12.45 -6.89 -5.07
N LYS A 44 -12.78 -5.82 -4.35
CA LYS A 44 -13.97 -5.01 -4.56
C LYS A 44 -13.54 -3.63 -5.02
N ASP A 45 -13.73 -3.37 -6.30
CA ASP A 45 -13.55 -2.06 -6.91
C ASP A 45 -14.93 -1.44 -7.18
N PRO A 46 -15.33 -0.36 -6.47
CA PRO A 46 -16.61 0.31 -6.70
C PRO A 46 -16.59 1.25 -7.92
N ASN A 47 -15.44 1.43 -8.58
CA ASN A 47 -15.30 2.35 -9.69
C ASN A 47 -15.70 1.69 -11.02
N SER A 48 -16.47 2.40 -11.83
CA SER A 48 -16.88 1.98 -13.18
C SER A 48 -16.00 2.54 -14.30
N SER A 49 -15.08 3.44 -13.95
CA SER A 49 -14.14 4.10 -14.86
C SER A 49 -12.71 3.97 -14.30
N PRO A 50 -11.68 3.88 -15.16
CA PRO A 50 -10.28 3.95 -14.75
C PRO A 50 -9.93 5.20 -13.90
N ASP A 51 -10.67 6.30 -14.08
CA ASP A 51 -10.47 7.56 -13.35
C ASP A 51 -11.30 7.65 -12.06
N GLY A 52 -11.87 6.54 -11.62
CA GLY A 52 -12.63 6.50 -10.39
C GLY A 52 -11.76 6.82 -9.16
N ILE A 53 -12.32 7.59 -8.24
CA ILE A 53 -11.61 8.11 -7.05
C ILE A 53 -11.96 7.37 -5.76
N GLN A 54 -12.90 6.41 -5.81
CA GLN A 54 -13.31 5.68 -4.62
C GLN A 54 -12.26 4.62 -4.27
N ASP A 55 -11.99 4.43 -2.99
CA ASP A 55 -11.05 3.40 -2.55
C ASP A 55 -11.47 1.99 -2.98
N ILE A 56 -10.48 1.19 -3.30
CA ILE A 56 -10.61 -0.25 -3.54
C ILE A 56 -10.46 -0.98 -2.21
N THR A 57 -11.23 -2.05 -2.03
CA THR A 57 -11.10 -2.93 -0.87
C THR A 57 -10.70 -4.33 -1.30
N TYR A 58 -9.61 -4.84 -0.75
CA TYR A 58 -9.22 -6.24 -0.84
C TYR A 58 -9.68 -7.00 0.40
N THR A 59 -10.25 -8.19 0.20
CA THR A 59 -10.41 -9.16 1.29
C THR A 59 -9.20 -10.08 1.27
N VAL A 60 -8.55 -10.23 2.41
CA VAL A 60 -7.34 -11.03 2.57
C VAL A 60 -7.49 -12.06 3.68
N GLU A 61 -6.74 -13.14 3.56
CA GLU A 61 -6.51 -14.11 4.62
C GLU A 61 -5.12 -13.87 5.20
N HIS A 62 -5.03 -13.62 6.51
CA HIS A 62 -3.76 -13.47 7.21
C HIS A 62 -3.14 -14.84 7.47
N LEU A 63 -2.08 -15.18 6.73
CA LEU A 63 -1.33 -16.42 6.90
C LEU A 63 -0.34 -16.30 8.06
N CYS A 64 0.30 -15.14 8.20
CA CYS A 64 1.13 -14.80 9.33
C CYS A 64 1.08 -13.30 9.63
N VAL A 65 0.94 -12.94 10.91
CA VAL A 65 0.95 -11.54 11.36
C VAL A 65 2.25 -11.29 12.11
N TYR A 66 3.12 -10.46 11.55
CA TYR A 66 4.42 -10.11 12.14
C TYR A 66 4.32 -8.87 13.02
N ARG A 67 3.43 -7.94 12.66
CA ARG A 67 3.18 -6.72 13.43
C ARG A 67 1.70 -6.36 13.40
N LYS A 68 1.20 -5.90 14.56
CA LYS A 68 -0.12 -5.27 14.71
C LYS A 68 -0.07 -4.29 15.89
N PRO A 69 -0.94 -3.27 15.92
CA PRO A 69 -1.12 -2.44 17.11
C PRO A 69 -1.51 -3.29 18.34
N SER A 70 -0.97 -2.96 19.50
CA SER A 70 -1.26 -3.66 20.77
C SER A 70 -2.72 -3.52 21.19
N THR A 71 -3.38 -2.44 20.78
CA THR A 71 -4.80 -2.15 21.02
C THR A 71 -5.74 -3.06 20.24
N LEU A 72 -5.28 -3.67 19.14
CA LEU A 72 -6.08 -4.57 18.31
C LEU A 72 -5.89 -6.02 18.73
N LYS A 73 -6.99 -6.74 19.01
CA LYS A 73 -6.94 -8.19 19.26
C LYS A 73 -6.49 -8.96 18.02
N GLN A 74 -7.06 -8.62 16.86
CA GLN A 74 -6.76 -9.20 15.56
C GLN A 74 -6.81 -8.13 14.47
N LEU A 75 -6.13 -8.37 13.35
CA LEU A 75 -6.21 -7.53 12.17
C LEU A 75 -7.52 -7.79 11.41
N SER A 76 -8.05 -6.77 10.74
CA SER A 76 -9.20 -6.92 9.85
C SER A 76 -8.78 -7.60 8.55
N ASN A 77 -9.59 -8.54 8.08
CA ASN A 77 -9.42 -9.16 6.76
C ASN A 77 -9.68 -8.19 5.58
N LYS A 78 -10.02 -6.91 5.85
CA LYS A 78 -10.25 -5.90 4.80
C LYS A 78 -9.07 -4.93 4.78
N VAL A 79 -8.42 -4.86 3.62
CA VAL A 79 -7.37 -3.88 3.32
C VAL A 79 -7.92 -2.88 2.31
N VAL A 80 -7.88 -1.61 2.66
CA VAL A 80 -8.33 -0.49 1.82
C VAL A 80 -7.12 0.15 1.15
N THR A 81 -7.26 0.59 -0.09
CA THR A 81 -6.23 1.36 -0.79
C THR A 81 -6.87 2.28 -1.82
N ALA A 82 -6.15 3.33 -2.23
CA ALA A 82 -6.62 4.21 -3.30
C ALA A 82 -6.75 3.43 -4.61
N SER A 83 -7.66 3.86 -5.49
CA SER A 83 -7.94 3.18 -6.76
C SER A 83 -6.84 3.29 -7.80
N ASN A 84 -5.98 4.30 -7.70
CA ASN A 84 -4.94 4.56 -8.69
C ASN A 84 -3.57 4.78 -8.04
N SER A 85 -2.52 4.45 -8.78
CA SER A 85 -1.14 4.57 -8.32
C SER A 85 -0.70 6.01 -8.10
N ALA A 86 -1.30 6.99 -8.81
CA ALA A 86 -1.02 8.41 -8.60
C ALA A 86 -1.42 8.89 -7.20
N ALA A 87 -2.45 8.29 -6.59
CA ALA A 87 -2.88 8.49 -5.21
C ALA A 87 -2.25 7.45 -4.25
N CYS A 88 -1.14 6.83 -4.63
CA CYS A 88 -0.46 5.78 -3.88
C CYS A 88 -1.30 4.51 -3.66
N GLY A 89 -2.24 4.23 -4.56
CA GLY A 89 -2.98 2.98 -4.60
C GLY A 89 -2.10 1.78 -4.92
N VAL A 90 -2.46 0.62 -4.39
CA VAL A 90 -1.78 -0.65 -4.66
C VAL A 90 -2.65 -1.59 -5.47
N GLU A 91 -2.06 -2.26 -6.45
CA GLU A 91 -2.74 -3.29 -7.23
C GLU A 91 -2.29 -4.67 -6.75
N LEU A 92 -3.22 -5.45 -6.22
CA LEU A 92 -2.97 -6.79 -5.72
C LEU A 92 -3.72 -7.82 -6.56
N THR A 93 -3.07 -8.93 -6.89
CA THR A 93 -3.69 -10.00 -7.68
C THR A 93 -4.43 -10.98 -6.78
N VAL A 94 -5.71 -11.25 -7.06
CA VAL A 94 -6.49 -12.27 -6.36
C VAL A 94 -5.83 -13.65 -6.52
N GLY A 95 -5.72 -14.39 -5.42
CA GLY A 95 -5.08 -15.70 -5.36
C GLY A 95 -3.57 -15.65 -5.08
N LYS A 96 -2.92 -14.50 -5.23
CA LYS A 96 -1.50 -14.31 -4.88
C LYS A 96 -1.31 -13.99 -3.40
N GLU A 97 -0.09 -14.22 -2.95
CA GLU A 97 0.37 -13.93 -1.60
C GLU A 97 1.33 -12.76 -1.57
N TYR A 98 1.22 -11.93 -0.53
CA TYR A 98 2.02 -10.72 -0.37
C TYR A 98 2.47 -10.56 1.08
N LEU A 99 3.64 -9.97 1.27
CA LEU A 99 3.97 -9.26 2.49
C LEU A 99 3.37 -7.85 2.36
N LEU A 100 2.36 -7.55 3.18
CA LEU A 100 1.73 -6.24 3.24
C LEU A 100 2.05 -5.55 4.54
N GLY A 101 2.35 -4.25 4.45
CA GLY A 101 2.40 -3.33 5.57
C GLY A 101 1.71 -2.02 5.23
N GLY A 102 1.36 -1.28 6.27
CA GLY A 102 0.65 -0.03 6.15
C GLY A 102 0.12 0.46 7.48
N SER A 103 -0.89 1.31 7.44
CA SER A 103 -1.51 1.87 8.64
C SER A 103 -2.72 1.07 9.10
N ALA A 104 -3.00 1.14 10.38
CA ALA A 104 -4.18 0.54 11.01
C ALA A 104 -4.88 1.59 11.87
N ASP A 105 -6.13 1.91 11.55
CA ASP A 105 -6.88 2.90 12.32
C ASP A 105 -7.42 2.31 13.65
N GLY A 106 -7.95 3.18 14.52
CA GLY A 106 -8.51 2.78 15.81
C GLY A 106 -9.75 1.87 15.73
N LYS A 107 -10.32 1.67 14.53
CA LYS A 107 -11.42 0.74 14.25
C LYS A 107 -10.92 -0.58 13.65
N GLY A 108 -9.60 -0.72 13.47
CA GLY A 108 -8.95 -1.89 12.89
C GLY A 108 -9.01 -1.95 11.37
N VAL A 109 -9.34 -0.86 10.68
CA VAL A 109 -9.27 -0.79 9.22
C VAL A 109 -7.81 -0.70 8.81
N LEU A 110 -7.39 -1.62 7.94
CA LEU A 110 -6.05 -1.63 7.40
C LEU A 110 -6.02 -0.83 6.11
N ARG A 111 -5.04 0.06 5.97
CA ARG A 111 -4.79 0.77 4.72
C ARG A 111 -3.38 0.48 4.23
N SER A 112 -3.30 -0.04 3.00
CA SER A 112 -2.03 -0.20 2.28
C SER A 112 -1.90 0.88 1.22
N TYR A 113 -0.67 1.29 0.98
CA TYR A 113 -0.31 2.33 0.02
C TYR A 113 1.03 1.99 -0.62
N LEU A 114 1.29 2.52 -1.82
CA LEU A 114 2.44 2.20 -2.66
C LEU A 114 3.79 2.42 -1.95
N CYS A 115 3.85 3.40 -1.05
CA CYS A 115 5.05 3.70 -0.27
C CYS A 115 5.25 2.81 0.97
N GLY A 116 4.31 1.92 1.27
CA GLY A 116 4.42 0.94 2.34
C GLY A 116 5.11 -0.34 1.88
N ILE A 117 5.06 -1.36 2.72
CA ILE A 117 5.53 -2.70 2.35
C ILE A 117 4.47 -3.34 1.44
N VAL A 118 4.82 -3.57 0.18
CA VAL A 118 3.97 -4.25 -0.81
C VAL A 118 4.87 -5.14 -1.66
N GLU A 119 5.10 -6.36 -1.20
CA GLU A 119 6.01 -7.29 -1.86
C GLU A 119 5.34 -8.65 -2.10
N GLU A 120 5.50 -9.23 -3.29
CA GLU A 120 4.99 -10.59 -3.55
C GLU A 120 5.73 -11.58 -2.66
N TRP A 121 5.02 -12.49 -2.00
CA TRP A 121 5.61 -13.38 -0.99
C TRP A 121 6.76 -14.24 -1.54
N SER A 122 6.72 -14.56 -2.83
CA SER A 122 7.76 -15.33 -3.53
C SER A 122 9.11 -14.58 -3.61
N THR A 123 9.11 -13.24 -3.57
CA THR A 123 10.33 -12.43 -3.74
C THR A 123 10.97 -11.99 -2.41
N VAL A 124 10.23 -12.09 -1.30
CA VAL A 124 10.71 -11.73 0.04
C VAL A 124 11.94 -12.59 0.38
N LYS A 125 13.10 -11.93 0.47
CA LYS A 125 14.41 -12.61 0.63
C LYS A 125 14.62 -13.19 2.02
N ASP A 126 14.41 -12.38 3.06
CA ASP A 126 14.71 -12.74 4.45
C ASP A 126 13.42 -12.80 5.28
N LYS A 127 12.68 -13.90 5.09
CA LYS A 127 11.40 -14.15 5.76
C LYS A 127 11.57 -14.42 7.25
N ASP A 128 12.72 -14.95 7.65
CA ASP A 128 13.01 -15.28 9.05
C ASP A 128 13.30 -14.01 9.87
N ALA A 129 13.94 -13.00 9.28
CA ALA A 129 14.16 -11.71 9.94
C ALA A 129 12.87 -11.00 10.35
N LEU A 130 11.75 -11.20 9.62
CA LEU A 130 10.46 -10.56 9.93
C LEU A 130 9.95 -10.87 11.35
N LYS A 131 10.30 -12.03 11.92
CA LYS A 131 9.92 -12.39 13.30
C LYS A 131 10.85 -11.79 14.35
N GLY A 132 12.06 -11.39 13.94
CA GLY A 132 13.12 -10.90 14.82
C GLY A 132 13.19 -9.38 14.92
N TYR A 133 12.55 -8.65 14.01
CA TYR A 133 12.55 -7.19 14.04
C TYR A 133 11.95 -6.64 15.33
N LYS A 134 12.68 -5.70 15.94
CA LYS A 134 12.25 -4.97 17.13
C LYS A 134 12.05 -3.51 16.77
N CYS A 135 10.89 -3.02 17.18
CA CYS A 135 10.43 -1.65 17.17
C CYS A 135 9.88 -1.41 18.60
#